data_AF-A0A954ISB3-F1
#
_entry.id   AF-A0A954ISB3-F1
#
_cell.length_a   1.000
_cell.length_b   1.000
_cell.length_c   1.000
_cell.angle_alpha   90.00
_cell.angle_beta   90.00
_cell.angle_gamma   90.00
#
_symmetry.space_group_name_H-M   'P 1'
#
loop_
_entity.id
_entity.type
_entity.pdbx_description
1 polymer ?
#
loop_
_entity_poly.entity_id
_entity_poly.type
_entity_poly.pdbx_seq_one_letter_code
_entity_poly.pdbx_strand_id
1 'polypeptide(L)'
;AWHYLAVARDLGVRGPEKYGQPRLASYIWMHSTNWLYGRTSDWAIFRNLPCPHEQAVGLGFVTTLVLGWFVVTYRRAWAVRILLTVILLVMLFCTVVPGGHTLYRAWYYTVPGIQAIRVMARIGILLAIPAGIALATFIDTRTRLRWAVASSLLGVFCCVEQIHHPPSYDTAPDRVRIAAITDALREQKSQEAFYVVPPSGPMGIVVHIDAMWAGLELGRPTLNGCSGNFPRDYGLFAPTGEELESALSDWSLRHEDLSFVTIQEQADGTYRRLPQTIAKVPQDQRSGF
;
A
#
# COMPACT_ATOMS: atom_id res chain seq x y z
N ALA A 1 -15.47 -0.18 -12.85
CA ALA A 1 -15.33 -1.59 -12.38
C ALA A 1 -14.93 -2.54 -13.51
N TRP A 2 -15.50 -2.42 -14.72
CA TRP A 2 -15.20 -3.31 -15.86
C TRP A 2 -13.72 -3.40 -16.24
N HIS A 3 -13.02 -2.26 -16.40
CA HIS A 3 -11.58 -2.25 -16.73
C HIS A 3 -10.73 -3.01 -15.71
N TYR A 4 -11.09 -2.95 -14.42
CA TYR A 4 -10.37 -3.68 -13.39
C TYR A 4 -10.54 -5.20 -13.52
N LEU A 5 -11.76 -5.65 -13.82
CA LEU A 5 -12.04 -7.08 -14.04
C LEU A 5 -11.36 -7.61 -15.30
N ALA A 6 -11.30 -6.80 -16.37
CA ALA A 6 -10.58 -7.15 -17.59
C ALA A 6 -9.09 -7.34 -17.30
N VAL A 7 -8.45 -6.35 -16.67
CA VAL A 7 -7.03 -6.44 -16.29
C VAL A 7 -6.76 -7.61 -15.34
N ALA A 8 -7.64 -7.86 -14.36
CA ALA A 8 -7.50 -8.99 -13.45
C ALA A 8 -7.71 -10.36 -14.13
N ARG A 9 -8.47 -10.42 -15.23
CA ARG A 9 -8.62 -11.63 -16.04
C ARG A 9 -7.37 -11.90 -16.87
N ASP A 10 -6.81 -10.85 -17.46
CA ASP A 10 -5.69 -10.97 -18.40
C ASP A 10 -4.36 -11.17 -17.66
N LEU A 11 -4.17 -10.48 -16.54
CA LEU A 11 -2.92 -10.51 -15.77
C LEU A 11 -3.04 -11.33 -14.47
N GLY A 12 -4.25 -11.75 -14.09
CA GLY A 12 -4.51 -12.45 -12.84
C GLY A 12 -4.69 -11.51 -11.64
N VAL A 13 -5.10 -12.11 -10.52
CA VAL A 13 -5.22 -11.43 -9.21
C VAL A 13 -4.00 -11.74 -8.35
N ARG A 14 -3.57 -10.76 -7.56
CA ARG A 14 -2.50 -10.97 -6.57
C ARG A 14 -2.93 -12.02 -5.56
N GLY A 15 -2.04 -12.97 -5.28
CA GLY A 15 -2.24 -13.95 -4.23
C GLY A 15 -2.38 -13.33 -2.84
N PRO A 16 -2.75 -14.13 -1.82
CA PRO A 16 -2.96 -13.71 -0.42
C PRO A 16 -1.67 -13.33 0.31
N GLU A 17 -0.64 -12.90 -0.41
CA GLU A 17 0.74 -12.77 0.04
C GLU A 17 0.93 -11.71 1.15
N LYS A 18 1.97 -11.94 1.96
CA LYS A 18 2.14 -11.54 3.37
C LYS A 18 2.25 -10.03 3.67
N TYR A 19 2.35 -9.16 2.68
CA TYR A 19 2.85 -7.80 2.90
C TYR A 19 1.89 -6.90 3.68
N GLY A 20 0.58 -7.02 3.45
CA GLY A 20 -0.44 -6.16 4.07
C GLY A 20 -1.15 -6.75 5.30
N GLN A 21 -0.70 -7.91 5.81
CA GLN A 21 -1.32 -8.56 6.97
C GLN A 21 -0.60 -8.20 8.26
N PRO A 22 -1.31 -7.78 9.33
CA PRO A 22 -0.68 -7.44 10.60
C PRO A 22 0.05 -8.63 11.21
N ARG A 23 1.21 -8.37 11.82
CA ARG A 23 1.90 -9.29 12.72
C ARG A 23 1.55 -8.94 14.16
N LEU A 24 1.88 -9.82 15.10
CA LEU A 24 1.68 -9.54 16.54
C LEU A 24 2.35 -8.23 16.98
N ALA A 25 3.57 -7.97 16.49
CA ALA A 25 4.29 -6.72 16.79
C ALA A 25 3.58 -5.47 16.23
N SER A 26 2.82 -5.61 15.15
CA SER A 26 2.12 -4.52 14.47
C SER A 26 1.02 -3.88 15.32
N TYR A 27 0.43 -4.64 16.25
CA TYR A 27 -0.59 -4.14 17.20
C TYR A 27 -0.02 -3.28 18.33
N ILE A 28 1.29 -3.26 18.50
CA ILE A 28 1.98 -2.43 19.51
C ILE A 28 2.72 -1.29 18.83
N TRP A 29 3.06 -1.45 17.55
CA TRP A 29 3.90 -0.52 16.84
C TRP A 29 3.13 0.69 16.30
N MET A 30 3.67 1.89 16.58
CA MET A 30 3.05 3.18 16.27
C MET A 30 3.71 3.90 15.08
N HIS A 31 4.67 3.28 14.39
CA HIS A 31 5.52 3.95 13.38
C HIS A 31 6.54 4.96 13.96
N SER A 32 7.57 5.27 13.16
CA SER A 32 8.62 6.24 13.51
C SER A 32 8.14 7.69 13.44
N THR A 33 7.02 7.92 12.76
CA THR A 33 6.39 9.24 12.61
C THR A 33 5.54 9.63 13.81
N ASN A 34 5.27 8.70 14.74
CA ASN A 34 4.53 9.01 15.96
C ASN A 34 5.32 9.94 16.88
N TRP A 35 4.65 10.96 17.42
CA TRP A 35 5.31 11.97 18.24
C TRP A 35 5.85 11.43 19.57
N LEU A 36 5.07 10.59 20.27
CA LEU A 36 5.45 10.04 21.58
C LEU A 36 6.32 8.79 21.45
N TYR A 37 5.96 7.91 20.52
CA TYR A 37 6.52 6.55 20.42
C TYR A 37 7.44 6.35 19.22
N GLY A 38 7.77 7.40 18.45
CA GLY A 38 8.60 7.28 17.25
C GLY A 38 9.92 6.54 17.50
N ARG A 39 10.57 6.80 18.65
CA ARG A 39 11.82 6.14 19.09
C ARG A 39 11.70 4.63 19.32
N THR A 40 10.49 4.12 19.55
CA THR A 40 10.29 2.67 19.71
C THR A 40 10.53 1.92 18.41
N SER A 41 10.46 2.57 17.25
CA SER A 41 10.64 1.95 15.93
C SER A 41 12.01 1.33 15.71
N ASP A 42 13.03 1.75 16.47
CA ASP A 42 14.38 1.21 16.38
C ASP A 42 14.55 -0.14 17.11
N TRP A 43 13.52 -0.59 17.84
CA TRP A 43 13.56 -1.86 18.57
C TRP A 43 13.63 -3.05 17.62
N ALA A 44 14.38 -4.09 18.02
CA ALA A 44 14.65 -5.26 17.19
C ALA A 44 13.39 -5.98 16.69
N ILE A 45 12.30 -5.94 17.46
CA ILE A 45 11.01 -6.54 17.12
C ILE A 45 10.30 -5.86 15.93
N PHE A 46 10.63 -4.60 15.62
CA PHE A 46 9.98 -3.83 14.55
C PHE A 46 10.83 -3.70 13.28
N ARG A 47 12.15 -3.95 13.36
CA ARG A 47 13.08 -3.81 12.20
C ARG A 47 12.73 -4.69 11.01
N ASN A 48 12.07 -5.83 11.24
CA ASN A 48 11.76 -6.83 10.21
C ASN A 48 10.26 -6.85 9.82
N LEU A 49 9.54 -5.75 10.05
CA LEU A 49 8.14 -5.62 9.63
C LEU A 49 8.05 -5.33 8.11
N PRO A 50 7.30 -6.13 7.34
CA PRO A 50 7.10 -5.89 5.92
C PRO A 50 6.19 -4.67 5.74
N CYS A 51 6.50 -3.78 4.80
CA CYS A 51 5.74 -2.55 4.56
C CYS A 51 5.46 -1.78 5.87
N PRO A 52 6.49 -1.21 6.52
CA PRO A 52 6.37 -0.58 7.83
C PRO A 52 5.21 0.44 7.90
N HIS A 53 5.01 1.28 6.89
CA HIS A 53 3.89 2.24 6.90
C HIS A 53 2.49 1.58 6.99
N GLU A 54 2.32 0.32 6.59
CA GLU A 54 1.07 -0.42 6.75
C GLU A 54 0.99 -1.14 8.09
N GLN A 55 2.10 -1.52 8.71
CA GLN A 55 2.08 -2.33 9.95
C GLN A 55 1.93 -1.47 11.22
N ALA A 56 1.74 -0.16 11.11
CA ALA A 56 1.54 0.75 12.22
C ALA A 56 0.07 0.73 12.71
N VAL A 57 -0.31 -0.36 13.37
CA VAL A 57 -1.70 -0.64 13.79
C VAL A 57 -1.93 -0.41 15.28
N GLY A 58 -0.88 0.01 16.00
CA GLY A 58 -0.96 0.27 17.43
C GLY A 58 -1.92 1.39 17.78
N LEU A 59 -2.52 1.28 18.98
CA LEU A 59 -3.38 2.32 19.55
C LEU A 59 -2.64 3.26 20.51
N GLY A 60 -1.39 2.95 20.87
CA GLY A 60 -0.68 3.59 21.98
C GLY A 60 -0.77 2.75 23.25
N PHE A 61 0.25 2.84 24.10
CA PHE A 61 0.32 2.03 25.32
C PHE A 61 -0.75 2.44 26.32
N VAL A 62 -0.98 3.73 26.50
CA VAL A 62 -1.95 4.24 27.49
C VAL A 62 -3.37 3.95 27.01
N THR A 63 -3.67 4.20 25.74
CA THR A 63 -4.96 3.86 25.13
C THR A 63 -5.25 2.35 25.24
N THR A 64 -4.25 1.49 25.01
CA THR A 64 -4.39 0.03 25.17
C THR A 64 -4.66 -0.36 26.63
N LEU A 65 -4.01 0.29 27.60
CA LEU A 65 -4.27 0.06 29.03
C LEU A 65 -5.68 0.50 29.44
N VAL A 66 -6.18 1.63 28.92
CA VAL A 66 -7.56 2.10 29.16
C VAL A 66 -8.57 1.10 28.59
N LEU A 67 -8.32 0.58 27.38
CA LEU A 67 -9.14 -0.47 26.77
C LEU A 67 -9.13 -1.76 27.62
N GLY A 68 -7.95 -2.18 28.09
CA GLY A 68 -7.81 -3.34 28.99
C GLY A 68 -8.58 -3.16 30.29
N TRP A 69 -8.49 -1.98 30.91
CA TRP A 69 -9.26 -1.62 32.10
C TRP A 69 -10.77 -1.72 31.84
N PHE A 70 -11.24 -1.21 30.71
CA PHE A 70 -12.66 -1.25 30.34
C PHE A 70 -13.15 -2.69 30.20
N VAL A 71 -12.39 -3.53 29.49
CA VAL A 71 -12.73 -4.96 29.33
C VAL A 71 -12.79 -5.67 30.68
N VAL A 72 -11.81 -5.46 31.57
CA VAL A 72 -11.79 -6.13 32.89
C VAL A 72 -12.95 -5.67 33.77
N THR A 73 -13.22 -4.36 33.79
CA THR A 73 -14.26 -3.76 34.63
C THR A 73 -15.66 -4.20 34.18
N TYR A 74 -15.91 -4.22 32.87
CA TYR A 74 -17.22 -4.48 32.29
C TYR A 74 -17.37 -5.89 31.71
N ARG A 75 -16.48 -6.84 32.04
CA ARG A 75 -16.49 -8.23 31.52
C ARG A 75 -17.78 -9.02 31.74
N ARG A 76 -18.65 -8.56 32.65
CA ARG A 76 -19.97 -9.17 32.92
C ARG A 76 -21.07 -8.67 31.98
N ALA A 77 -20.89 -7.50 31.35
CA ALA A 77 -21.84 -6.98 30.38
C ALA A 77 -21.78 -7.79 29.08
N TRP A 78 -22.93 -8.21 28.56
CA TRP A 78 -23.03 -9.00 27.34
C TRP A 78 -22.44 -8.27 26.12
N ALA A 79 -22.67 -6.96 26.02
CA ALA A 79 -22.16 -6.13 24.93
C ALA A 79 -20.63 -6.12 24.88
N VAL A 80 -19.95 -6.03 26.04
CA VAL A 80 -18.48 -6.06 26.13
C VAL A 80 -17.93 -7.44 25.74
N ARG A 81 -18.64 -8.52 26.08
CA ARG A 81 -18.25 -9.88 25.66
C ARG A 81 -18.35 -10.04 24.15
N ILE A 82 -19.42 -9.55 23.52
CA ILE A 82 -19.56 -9.58 22.06
C ILE A 82 -18.44 -8.74 21.41
N LEU A 83 -18.23 -7.51 21.89
CA LEU A 83 -17.19 -6.63 21.39
C LEU A 83 -15.80 -7.27 21.47
N LEU A 84 -15.44 -7.85 22.62
CA LEU A 84 -14.18 -8.56 22.81
C LEU A 84 -14.07 -9.77 21.88
N THR A 85 -15.15 -10.53 21.72
CA THR A 85 -15.18 -11.69 20.82
C THR A 85 -14.92 -11.26 19.38
N VAL A 86 -15.57 -10.18 18.92
CA VAL A 86 -15.35 -9.63 17.58
C VAL A 86 -13.91 -9.16 17.40
N ILE A 87 -13.36 -8.40 18.35
CA ILE A 87 -11.96 -7.95 18.31
C ILE A 87 -11.01 -9.14 18.22
N LEU A 88 -11.16 -10.12 19.10
CA LEU A 88 -10.30 -11.30 19.14
C LEU A 88 -10.41 -12.13 17.85
N LEU A 89 -11.62 -12.31 17.31
CA LEU A 89 -11.80 -13.00 16.03
C LEU A 89 -11.15 -12.22 14.89
N VAL A 90 -11.37 -10.92 14.79
CA VAL A 90 -10.73 -10.08 13.75
C VAL A 90 -9.21 -10.14 13.85
N MET A 91 -8.65 -10.00 15.06
CA MET A 91 -7.21 -10.16 15.27
C MET A 91 -6.74 -11.55 14.87
N LEU A 92 -7.41 -12.61 15.32
CA LEU A 92 -7.05 -14.00 15.00
C LEU A 92 -7.08 -14.29 13.50
N PHE A 93 -8.10 -13.82 12.79
CA PHE A 93 -8.24 -14.07 11.36
C PHE A 93 -7.27 -13.26 10.51
N CYS A 94 -6.90 -12.06 10.96
CA CYS A 94 -6.07 -11.16 10.17
C CYS A 94 -4.59 -11.18 10.55
N THR A 95 -4.21 -11.75 11.70
CA THR A 95 -2.82 -11.83 12.14
C THR A 95 -2.06 -12.94 11.43
N VAL A 96 -0.86 -12.64 10.94
CA VAL A 96 0.10 -13.65 10.49
C VAL A 96 0.87 -14.21 11.68
N VAL A 97 0.80 -15.52 11.84
CA VAL A 97 1.51 -16.28 12.87
C VAL A 97 2.94 -16.60 12.39
N PRO A 98 3.94 -16.72 13.28
CA PRO A 98 5.28 -17.19 12.89
C PRO A 98 5.22 -18.46 12.02
N GLY A 99 6.07 -18.53 10.99
CA GLY A 99 5.96 -19.53 9.91
C GLY A 99 5.13 -19.06 8.71
N GLY A 100 4.43 -17.93 8.81
CA GLY A 100 3.68 -17.35 7.69
C GLY A 100 2.30 -17.98 7.47
N HIS A 101 1.79 -18.69 8.48
CA HIS A 101 0.44 -19.22 8.48
C HIS A 101 -0.55 -18.10 8.83
N THR A 102 -1.69 -18.12 8.16
CA THR A 102 -2.77 -17.16 8.36
C THR A 102 -4.10 -17.85 8.08
N LEU A 103 -5.09 -17.66 8.96
CA LEU A 103 -6.44 -18.19 8.76
C LEU A 103 -7.15 -17.46 7.61
N TYR A 104 -6.73 -16.23 7.30
CA TYR A 104 -7.23 -15.47 6.17
C TYR A 104 -7.07 -16.20 4.84
N ARG A 105 -6.05 -17.06 4.70
CA ARG A 105 -5.83 -17.82 3.46
C ARG A 105 -7.02 -18.70 3.13
N ALA A 106 -7.67 -19.31 4.12
CA ALA A 106 -8.88 -20.10 3.89
C ALA A 106 -10.01 -19.21 3.34
N TRP A 107 -10.28 -18.09 4.01
CA TRP A 107 -11.31 -17.14 3.61
C TRP A 107 -11.09 -16.52 2.22
N TYR A 108 -9.84 -16.21 1.90
CA TYR A 108 -9.46 -15.64 0.61
C TYR A 108 -9.86 -16.53 -0.58
N TYR A 109 -9.85 -17.86 -0.40
CA TYR A 109 -10.25 -18.82 -1.44
C TYR A 109 -11.70 -19.27 -1.34
N THR A 110 -12.34 -19.19 -0.17
CA THR A 110 -13.71 -19.70 0.02
C THR A 110 -14.80 -18.64 -0.14
N VAL A 111 -14.53 -17.37 0.20
CA VAL A 111 -15.55 -16.33 0.23
C VAL A 111 -15.39 -15.40 -0.98
N PRO A 112 -16.39 -15.32 -1.87
CA PRO A 112 -16.33 -14.39 -2.99
C PRO A 112 -16.28 -12.94 -2.48
N GLY A 113 -15.44 -12.11 -3.10
CA GLY A 113 -15.30 -10.70 -2.76
C GLY A 113 -14.24 -10.37 -1.69
N ILE A 114 -13.80 -11.33 -0.86
CA ILE A 114 -12.72 -11.09 0.12
C ILE A 114 -11.40 -10.71 -0.56
N GLN A 115 -11.17 -11.21 -1.78
CA GLN A 115 -9.99 -10.90 -2.59
C GLN A 115 -9.87 -9.39 -2.91
N ALA A 116 -10.95 -8.62 -2.79
CA ALA A 116 -10.91 -7.17 -2.95
C ALA A 116 -10.29 -6.43 -1.75
N ILE A 117 -10.21 -7.07 -0.57
CA ILE A 117 -9.60 -6.47 0.62
C ILE A 117 -8.08 -6.60 0.50
N ARG A 118 -7.44 -5.50 0.08
CA ARG A 118 -6.00 -5.46 -0.22
C ARG A 118 -5.10 -5.20 0.97
N VAL A 119 -5.59 -4.45 1.96
CA VAL A 119 -4.79 -3.97 3.09
C VAL A 119 -5.54 -4.22 4.39
N MET A 120 -5.13 -5.26 5.10
CA MET A 120 -5.76 -5.68 6.37
C MET A 120 -5.26 -4.83 7.55
N ALA A 121 -4.20 -4.05 7.37
CA ALA A 121 -3.75 -3.04 8.33
C ALA A 121 -4.82 -2.04 8.78
N ARG A 122 -5.89 -1.82 7.99
CA ARG A 122 -7.00 -0.93 8.37
C ARG A 122 -7.83 -1.42 9.55
N ILE A 123 -7.56 -2.62 10.06
CA ILE A 123 -8.12 -3.12 11.33
C ILE A 123 -7.82 -2.19 12.50
N GLY A 124 -6.72 -1.42 12.46
CA GLY A 124 -6.44 -0.41 13.48
C GLY A 124 -7.60 0.58 13.68
N ILE A 125 -8.28 0.95 12.59
CA ILE A 125 -9.47 1.83 12.64
C ILE A 125 -10.62 1.13 13.38
N LEU A 126 -10.81 -0.16 13.14
CA LEU A 126 -11.82 -0.95 13.85
C LEU A 126 -11.50 -1.09 15.34
N LEU A 127 -10.22 -1.12 15.72
CA LEU A 127 -9.78 -1.14 17.11
C LEU A 127 -9.89 0.24 17.80
N ALA A 128 -9.90 1.34 17.05
CA ALA A 128 -10.10 2.67 17.59
C ALA A 128 -11.53 2.89 18.13
N ILE A 129 -12.54 2.25 17.54
CA ILE A 129 -13.94 2.32 18.00
C ILE A 129 -14.11 1.82 19.45
N PRO A 130 -13.75 0.57 19.80
CA PRO A 130 -13.84 0.08 21.17
C PRO A 130 -12.95 0.87 22.13
N ALA A 131 -11.78 1.32 21.69
CA ALA A 131 -10.90 2.17 22.51
C ALA A 131 -11.54 3.52 22.84
N GLY A 132 -12.21 4.16 21.87
CA GLY A 132 -12.95 5.40 22.08
C GLY A 132 -14.12 5.24 23.05
N ILE A 133 -14.89 4.15 22.92
CA ILE A 133 -15.97 3.83 23.87
C ILE A 133 -15.41 3.59 25.28
N ALA A 134 -14.29 2.86 25.39
CA ALA A 134 -13.62 2.61 26.65
C ALA A 134 -13.16 3.91 27.32
N LEU A 135 -12.56 4.81 26.55
CA LEU A 135 -12.11 6.12 27.05
C LEU A 135 -13.28 7.01 27.47
N ALA A 136 -14.33 7.12 26.64
CA ALA A 136 -15.53 7.88 26.99
C ALA A 136 -16.18 7.38 28.28
N THR A 137 -16.32 6.05 28.42
CA THR A 137 -16.85 5.42 29.63
C THR A 137 -15.93 5.65 30.84
N PHE A 138 -14.61 5.62 30.64
CA PHE A 138 -13.63 5.91 31.69
C PHE A 138 -13.78 7.33 32.22
N ILE A 139 -14.05 8.31 31.36
CA ILE A 139 -14.23 9.71 31.76
C ILE A 139 -15.59 9.91 32.44
N ASP A 140 -16.67 9.40 31.84
CA ASP A 140 -18.05 9.62 32.28
C ASP A 140 -18.31 9.11 33.72
N THR A 141 -17.74 7.96 34.06
CA THR A 141 -17.97 7.32 35.35
C THR A 141 -17.23 7.99 36.53
N ARG A 142 -16.51 9.09 36.31
CA ARG A 142 -15.67 9.78 37.31
C ARG A 142 -16.25 11.15 37.63
N THR A 143 -17.30 11.16 38.44
CA THR A 143 -18.08 12.38 38.75
C THR A 143 -17.41 13.34 39.73
N ARG A 144 -16.43 12.89 40.53
CA ARG A 144 -15.70 13.77 41.45
C ARG A 144 -14.71 14.64 40.66
N LEU A 145 -14.76 15.96 40.86
CA LEU A 145 -13.97 16.96 40.09
C LEU A 145 -12.50 16.57 39.87
N ARG A 146 -11.77 16.17 40.93
CA ARG A 146 -10.35 15.77 40.80
C ARG A 146 -10.14 14.58 39.85
N TRP A 147 -11.07 13.62 39.85
CA TRP A 147 -11.01 12.43 38.99
C TRP A 147 -11.53 12.74 37.58
N ALA A 148 -12.49 13.65 37.46
CA ALA A 148 -12.92 14.18 36.16
C ALA A 148 -11.74 14.87 35.45
N VAL A 149 -11.04 15.77 36.15
CA VAL A 149 -9.84 16.45 35.60
C VAL A 149 -8.76 15.44 35.22
N ALA A 150 -8.42 14.50 36.11
CA ALA A 150 -7.42 13.47 35.81
C ALA A 150 -7.80 12.59 34.60
N SER A 151 -9.07 12.22 34.48
CA SER A 151 -9.58 11.41 33.36
C SER A 151 -9.60 12.21 32.05
N SER A 152 -9.92 13.49 32.10
CA SER A 152 -9.84 14.38 30.94
C SER A 152 -8.39 14.57 30.48
N LEU A 153 -7.44 14.76 31.39
CA LEU A 153 -6.01 14.82 31.07
C LEU A 153 -5.52 13.50 30.44
N LEU A 154 -5.97 12.36 30.97
CA LEU A 154 -5.71 11.05 30.37
C LEU A 154 -6.29 10.93 28.96
N GLY A 155 -7.49 11.46 28.73
CA GLY A 155 -8.11 11.51 27.41
C GLY A 155 -7.33 12.36 26.42
N VAL A 156 -6.88 13.56 26.85
CA VAL A 156 -5.97 14.40 26.05
C VAL A 156 -4.69 13.63 25.74
N PHE A 157 -4.11 12.93 26.71
CA PHE A 157 -2.93 12.11 26.49
C PHE A 157 -3.16 11.02 25.43
N CYS A 158 -4.30 10.30 25.50
CA CYS A 158 -4.67 9.29 24.49
C CYS A 158 -4.82 9.91 23.09
N CYS A 159 -5.36 11.13 22.99
CA CYS A 159 -5.42 11.86 21.71
C CYS A 159 -4.01 12.23 21.21
N VAL A 160 -3.10 12.63 22.10
CA VAL A 160 -1.71 12.93 21.77
C VAL A 160 -0.95 11.68 21.31
N GLU A 161 -1.25 10.49 21.85
CA GLU A 161 -0.71 9.22 21.34
C GLU A 161 -1.04 8.99 19.86
N GLN A 162 -2.11 9.56 19.32
CA GLN A 162 -2.49 9.42 17.91
C GLN A 162 -1.81 10.44 16.99
N ILE A 163 -1.05 11.39 17.51
CA ILE A 163 -0.38 12.42 16.71
C ILE A 163 0.80 11.82 15.97
N HIS A 164 0.74 11.89 14.65
CA HIS A 164 1.83 11.52 13.75
C HIS A 164 2.30 12.75 12.96
N HIS A 165 3.57 12.79 12.63
CA HIS A 165 4.14 13.69 11.63
C HIS A 165 4.08 12.99 10.28
N PRO A 166 3.01 13.17 9.48
CA PRO A 166 2.97 12.58 8.15
C PRO A 166 4.13 13.16 7.33
N PRO A 167 4.78 12.35 6.49
CA PRO A 167 5.71 12.89 5.51
C PRO A 167 4.95 13.88 4.62
N SER A 168 5.37 15.15 4.62
CA SER A 168 4.96 16.13 3.63
C SER A 168 5.99 16.14 2.50
N TYR A 169 5.53 16.17 1.26
CA TYR A 169 6.40 16.31 0.10
C TYR A 169 5.98 17.51 -0.74
N ASP A 170 6.94 18.15 -1.40
CA ASP A 170 6.66 19.19 -2.37
C ASP A 170 6.22 18.54 -3.69
N THR A 171 5.06 18.97 -4.19
CA THR A 171 4.50 18.46 -5.45
C THR A 171 5.06 19.19 -6.67
N ALA A 172 5.74 20.33 -6.50
CA ALA A 172 6.24 21.13 -7.61
C ALA A 172 7.29 20.37 -8.46
N PRO A 173 8.28 19.66 -7.88
CA PRO A 173 9.21 18.85 -8.66
C PRO A 173 8.53 17.75 -9.46
N ASP A 174 7.49 17.12 -8.90
CA ASP A 174 6.74 16.05 -9.58
C ASP A 174 6.01 16.60 -10.81
N ARG A 175 5.37 17.77 -10.68
CA ARG A 175 4.70 18.43 -11.79
C ARG A 175 5.67 18.81 -12.91
N VAL A 176 6.88 19.23 -12.58
CA VAL A 176 7.92 19.53 -13.58
C VAL A 176 8.31 18.25 -14.33
N ARG A 177 8.52 17.13 -13.64
CA ARG A 177 8.84 15.85 -14.29
C ARG A 177 7.70 15.34 -15.17
N ILE A 178 6.47 15.39 -14.67
CA ILE A 178 5.26 15.00 -15.43
C ILE A 178 5.13 15.87 -16.68
N ALA A 179 5.29 17.19 -16.57
CA ALA A 179 5.24 18.09 -17.72
C ALA A 179 6.32 17.78 -18.76
N ALA A 180 7.55 17.49 -18.33
CA ALA A 180 8.63 17.12 -19.23
C ALA A 180 8.36 15.81 -20.00
N ILE A 181 7.78 14.80 -19.34
CA ILE A 181 7.31 13.56 -19.98
C ILE A 181 6.22 13.88 -21.01
N THR A 182 5.21 14.66 -20.59
CA THR A 182 4.07 15.03 -21.42
C THR A 182 4.52 15.77 -22.69
N ASP A 183 5.41 16.75 -22.57
CA ASP A 183 5.88 17.57 -23.69
C ASP A 183 6.70 16.72 -24.69
N ALA A 184 7.61 15.87 -24.20
CA ALA A 184 8.37 14.95 -25.04
C ALA A 184 7.47 13.96 -25.83
N LEU A 185 6.31 13.59 -25.28
CA LEU A 185 5.33 12.74 -25.94
C LEU A 185 4.41 13.50 -26.90
N ARG A 186 4.10 14.79 -26.64
CA ARG A 186 3.31 15.64 -27.56
C ARG A 186 4.02 15.83 -28.88
N GLU A 187 5.33 16.06 -28.85
CA GLU A 187 6.17 16.24 -30.04
C GLU A 187 6.13 15.04 -30.98
N GLN A 188 5.92 13.84 -30.44
CA GLN A 188 5.96 12.59 -31.22
C GLN A 188 4.69 12.32 -32.04
N LYS A 189 3.62 13.13 -31.89
CA LYS A 189 2.31 13.02 -32.59
C LYS A 189 1.64 11.64 -32.64
N SER A 190 2.19 10.64 -31.96
CA SER A 190 1.73 9.25 -31.95
C SER A 190 0.57 9.07 -30.97
N GLN A 191 -0.44 8.28 -31.33
CA GLN A 191 -1.54 7.88 -30.43
C GLN A 191 -1.21 6.59 -29.64
N GLU A 192 0.04 6.14 -29.72
CA GLU A 192 0.52 4.88 -29.17
C GLU A 192 0.63 4.89 -27.65
N ALA A 193 0.69 3.69 -27.07
CA ALA A 193 1.06 3.55 -25.67
C ALA A 193 2.52 3.98 -25.45
N PHE A 194 2.93 4.19 -24.21
CA PHE A 194 4.33 4.55 -23.94
C PHE A 194 4.90 3.88 -22.69
N TYR A 195 6.23 3.80 -22.65
CA TYR A 195 7.00 3.34 -21.50
C TYR A 195 8.11 4.36 -21.19
N VAL A 196 8.25 4.73 -19.91
CA VAL A 196 9.23 5.67 -19.38
C VAL A 196 10.35 4.91 -18.69
N VAL A 197 11.60 5.17 -19.09
CA VAL A 197 12.81 4.56 -18.53
C VAL A 197 13.57 5.62 -17.70
N PRO A 198 13.96 5.33 -16.45
CA PRO A 198 14.79 6.23 -15.66
C PRO A 198 16.19 6.41 -16.27
N PRO A 199 16.92 7.48 -15.90
CA PRO A 199 18.22 7.80 -16.47
C PRO A 199 19.30 6.82 -16.00
N SER A 200 19.22 6.37 -14.74
CA SER A 200 20.08 5.33 -14.19
C SER A 200 19.47 4.73 -12.91
N GLY A 201 19.77 3.45 -12.65
CA GLY A 201 19.35 2.75 -11.44
C GLY A 201 18.00 2.03 -11.54
N PRO A 202 17.61 1.31 -10.47
CA PRO A 202 16.37 0.56 -10.43
C PRO A 202 15.16 1.51 -10.52
N MET A 203 14.15 1.10 -11.27
CA MET A 203 12.93 1.88 -11.45
C MET A 203 12.19 2.06 -10.11
N GLY A 204 12.23 3.28 -9.58
CA GLY A 204 11.47 3.66 -8.39
C GLY A 204 9.97 3.77 -8.68
N ILE A 205 9.14 3.60 -7.65
CA ILE A 205 7.68 3.77 -7.75
C ILE A 205 7.28 5.16 -8.28
N VAL A 206 8.13 6.16 -8.07
CA VAL A 206 7.91 7.54 -8.51
C VAL A 206 7.81 7.63 -10.04
N VAL A 207 8.69 6.95 -10.78
CA VAL A 207 8.66 6.98 -12.26
C VAL A 207 7.36 6.36 -12.80
N HIS A 208 6.87 5.30 -12.15
CA HIS A 208 5.57 4.71 -12.48
C HIS A 208 4.40 5.65 -12.23
N ILE A 209 4.47 6.43 -11.15
CA ILE A 209 3.44 7.42 -10.82
C ILE A 209 3.50 8.58 -11.83
N ASP A 210 4.69 9.08 -12.14
CA ASP A 210 4.88 10.19 -13.08
C ASP A 210 4.39 9.81 -14.48
N ALA A 211 4.74 8.61 -14.97
CA ALA A 211 4.25 8.09 -16.25
C ALA A 211 2.73 7.88 -16.27
N MET A 212 2.15 7.38 -15.17
CA MET A 212 0.69 7.26 -15.01
C MET A 212 0.00 8.61 -15.12
N TRP A 213 0.51 9.64 -14.43
CA TRP A 213 -0.06 10.99 -14.50
C TRP A 213 0.09 11.61 -15.88
N ALA A 214 1.24 11.45 -16.54
CA ALA A 214 1.42 11.91 -17.91
C ALA A 214 0.45 11.22 -18.88
N GLY A 215 0.21 9.92 -18.70
CA GLY A 215 -0.77 9.18 -19.51
C GLY A 215 -2.20 9.70 -19.33
N LEU A 216 -2.57 10.03 -18.09
CA LEU A 216 -3.86 10.67 -17.80
C LEU A 216 -4.00 12.06 -18.43
N GLU A 217 -2.95 12.89 -18.38
CA GLU A 217 -2.97 14.23 -18.98
C GLU A 217 -3.07 14.17 -20.51
N LEU A 218 -2.36 13.23 -21.14
CA LEU A 218 -2.36 13.04 -22.59
C LEU A 218 -3.57 12.26 -23.12
N GLY A 219 -4.31 11.57 -22.25
CA GLY A 219 -5.29 10.56 -22.66
C GLY A 219 -4.67 9.39 -23.41
N ARG A 220 -3.42 9.03 -23.10
CA ARG A 220 -2.66 7.95 -23.75
C ARG A 220 -2.36 6.82 -22.76
N PRO A 221 -2.45 5.54 -23.19
CA PRO A 221 -2.10 4.42 -22.32
C PRO A 221 -0.60 4.41 -22.02
N THR A 222 -0.24 4.00 -20.80
CA THR A 222 1.14 3.82 -20.36
C THR A 222 1.34 2.40 -19.86
N LEU A 223 2.51 1.83 -20.16
CA LEU A 223 2.94 0.53 -19.65
C LEU A 223 3.56 0.68 -18.24
N ASN A 224 4.09 1.85 -17.90
CA ASN A 224 4.46 2.19 -16.53
C ASN A 224 3.21 2.64 -15.77
N GLY A 225 3.05 2.16 -14.55
CA GLY A 225 1.93 2.58 -13.73
C GLY A 225 2.02 2.06 -12.31
N CYS A 226 1.55 2.88 -11.37
CA CYS A 226 1.43 2.47 -9.97
C CYS A 226 -0.04 2.15 -9.68
N SER A 227 -0.40 0.88 -9.75
CA SER A 227 -1.73 0.37 -9.38
C SER A 227 -1.80 -0.08 -7.90
N GLY A 228 -0.72 0.15 -7.14
CA GLY A 228 -0.51 -0.39 -5.80
C GLY A 228 -0.28 -1.90 -5.75
N ASN A 229 -0.29 -2.59 -6.91
CA ASN A 229 -0.20 -4.04 -6.97
C ASN A 229 0.12 -4.56 -8.38
N PHE A 230 1.05 -5.49 -8.49
CA PHE A 230 1.46 -6.06 -9.77
C PHE A 230 1.05 -7.53 -9.88
N PRO A 231 0.67 -7.98 -11.08
CA PRO A 231 0.60 -9.41 -11.42
C PRO A 231 1.88 -10.15 -11.03
N ARG A 232 1.78 -11.45 -10.73
CA ARG A 232 2.91 -12.28 -10.27
C ARG A 232 4.10 -12.24 -11.22
N ASP A 233 3.84 -12.09 -12.52
CA ASP A 233 4.84 -12.15 -13.59
C ASP A 233 4.93 -10.83 -14.38
N TYR A 234 4.63 -9.69 -13.74
CA TYR A 234 4.73 -8.38 -14.39
C TYR A 234 6.19 -7.89 -14.43
N GLY A 235 6.91 -8.30 -15.47
CA GLY A 235 8.34 -7.98 -15.66
C GLY A 235 8.67 -6.50 -15.86
N LEU A 236 7.67 -5.64 -16.09
CA LEU A 236 7.86 -4.21 -16.37
C LEU A 236 7.87 -3.32 -15.14
N PHE A 237 7.77 -3.87 -13.92
CA PHE A 237 7.74 -3.03 -12.71
C PHE A 237 9.12 -2.50 -12.30
N ALA A 238 10.17 -3.32 -12.35
CA ALA A 238 11.51 -2.84 -12.00
C ALA A 238 12.62 -3.54 -12.79
N PRO A 239 12.49 -3.66 -14.12
CA PRO A 239 13.49 -4.34 -14.91
C PRO A 239 14.78 -3.52 -15.00
N THR A 240 15.91 -4.20 -15.15
CA THR A 240 17.22 -3.57 -15.34
C THR A 240 17.90 -4.09 -16.61
N GLY A 241 18.51 -3.18 -17.40
CA GLY A 241 19.31 -3.55 -18.57
C GLY A 241 18.60 -4.52 -19.53
N GLU A 242 19.19 -5.69 -19.73
CA GLU A 242 18.66 -6.77 -20.58
C GLU A 242 17.27 -7.28 -20.14
N GLU A 243 16.95 -7.24 -18.85
CA GLU A 243 15.63 -7.65 -18.35
C GLU A 243 14.53 -6.75 -18.90
N LEU A 244 14.82 -5.47 -19.11
CA LEU A 244 13.85 -4.52 -19.65
C LEU A 244 13.56 -4.82 -21.11
N GLU A 245 14.60 -5.10 -21.90
CA GLU A 245 14.44 -5.47 -23.30
C GLU A 245 13.66 -6.78 -23.44
N SER A 246 13.98 -7.79 -22.62
CA SER A 246 13.23 -9.05 -22.57
C SER A 246 11.76 -8.83 -22.17
N ALA A 247 11.51 -8.04 -21.12
CA ALA A 247 10.14 -7.79 -20.64
C ALA A 247 9.30 -6.99 -21.64
N LEU A 248 9.91 -6.02 -22.33
CA LEU A 248 9.25 -5.25 -23.40
C LEU A 248 8.97 -6.14 -24.62
N SER A 249 9.90 -7.02 -24.99
CA SER A 249 9.73 -7.99 -26.07
C SER A 249 8.58 -8.96 -25.76
N ASP A 250 8.58 -9.55 -24.57
CA ASP A 250 7.52 -10.45 -24.10
C ASP A 250 6.16 -9.75 -24.07
N TRP A 251 6.12 -8.49 -23.62
CA TRP A 251 4.89 -7.70 -23.62
C TRP A 251 4.39 -7.44 -25.05
N SER A 252 5.29 -7.07 -25.96
CA SER A 252 4.97 -6.82 -27.37
C SER A 252 4.45 -8.07 -28.07
N LEU A 253 5.00 -9.25 -27.76
CA LEU A 253 4.55 -10.53 -28.30
C LEU A 253 3.14 -10.89 -27.82
N ARG A 254 2.79 -10.55 -26.57
CA ARG A 254 1.45 -10.81 -26.02
C ARG A 254 0.39 -9.81 -26.50
N HIS A 255 0.79 -8.65 -27.00
CA HIS A 255 -0.11 -7.56 -27.38
C HIS A 255 0.23 -7.04 -28.79
N GLU A 256 0.23 -7.92 -29.80
CA GLU A 256 0.63 -7.61 -31.17
C GLU A 256 -0.11 -6.41 -31.79
N ASP A 257 -1.32 -6.12 -31.32
CA ASP A 257 -2.17 -5.02 -31.80
C ASP A 257 -1.81 -3.64 -31.22
N LEU A 258 -0.94 -3.59 -30.20
CA LEU A 258 -0.59 -2.36 -29.50
C LEU A 258 0.85 -1.95 -29.81
N SER A 259 1.02 -0.88 -30.57
CA SER A 259 2.32 -0.21 -30.67
C SER A 259 2.54 0.70 -29.47
N PHE A 260 3.81 0.77 -29.04
CA PHE A 260 4.23 1.62 -27.94
C PHE A 260 5.57 2.30 -28.21
N VAL A 261 5.81 3.43 -27.54
CA VAL A 261 7.08 4.15 -27.62
C VAL A 261 7.79 4.16 -26.27
N THR A 262 9.09 3.88 -26.29
CA THR A 262 9.95 4.01 -25.12
C THR A 262 10.60 5.39 -25.11
N ILE A 263 10.48 6.11 -24.00
CA ILE A 263 11.21 7.34 -23.73
C ILE A 263 12.13 7.14 -22.52
N GLN A 264 13.29 7.79 -22.54
CA GLN A 264 14.26 7.72 -21.46
C GLN A 264 14.61 9.12 -20.97
N GLU A 265 14.57 9.29 -19.65
CA GLU A 265 15.08 10.49 -18.99
C GLU A 265 16.59 10.60 -19.21
N GLN A 266 17.04 11.79 -19.57
CA GLN A 266 18.45 12.12 -19.78
C GLN A 266 19.02 12.75 -18.50
N ALA A 267 20.34 12.85 -18.40
CA ALA A 267 21.01 13.42 -17.23
C ALA A 267 20.65 14.91 -16.98
N ASP A 268 20.15 15.61 -17.99
CA ASP A 268 19.69 17.01 -17.90
C ASP A 268 18.20 17.15 -17.54
N GLY A 269 17.50 16.03 -17.26
CA GLY A 269 16.08 15.99 -16.94
C GLY A 269 15.15 16.08 -18.16
N THR A 270 15.71 16.11 -19.38
CA THR A 270 14.92 16.01 -20.61
C THR A 270 14.57 14.55 -20.93
N TYR A 271 13.56 14.33 -21.78
CA TYR A 271 13.16 12.98 -22.19
C TYR A 271 13.41 12.80 -23.68
N ARG A 272 14.09 11.71 -24.04
CA ARG A 272 14.38 11.37 -25.43
C ARG A 272 13.76 10.03 -25.79
N ARG A 273 13.19 9.96 -26.99
CA ARG A 273 12.75 8.69 -27.58
C ARG A 273 13.95 7.76 -27.76
N LEU A 274 13.85 6.55 -27.21
CA LEU A 274 14.81 5.51 -27.54
C LEU A 274 14.50 4.96 -28.94
N PRO A 275 15.53 4.71 -29.77
CA PRO A 275 15.33 3.94 -30.99
C PRO A 275 14.59 2.65 -30.61
N GLN A 276 13.50 2.31 -31.31
CA GLN A 276 12.85 1.02 -31.09
C GLN A 276 13.84 -0.06 -31.56
N THR A 277 14.66 -0.58 -30.65
CA THR A 277 15.50 -1.75 -30.88
C THR A 277 14.69 -3.05 -30.76
N ILE A 278 13.36 -2.98 -30.85
CA ILE A 278 12.52 -4.15 -31.00
C ILE A 278 12.75 -4.61 -32.44
N ALA A 279 13.77 -5.41 -32.65
CA ALA A 279 13.87 -6.24 -33.83
C ALA A 279 12.52 -6.93 -33.95
N LYS A 280 11.76 -6.62 -35.01
CA LYS A 280 10.52 -7.35 -35.31
C LYS A 280 10.85 -8.83 -35.17
N VAL A 281 10.28 -9.50 -34.17
CA VAL A 281 10.52 -10.92 -33.97
C VAL A 281 10.17 -11.59 -35.30
N PRO A 282 11.14 -12.23 -35.97
CA PRO A 282 10.95 -12.69 -37.32
C PRO A 282 9.82 -13.72 -37.33
N GLN A 283 9.04 -13.70 -38.42
CA GLN A 283 7.75 -14.41 -38.53
C GLN A 283 7.86 -15.94 -38.32
N ASP A 284 9.07 -16.47 -38.39
CA ASP A 284 9.46 -17.87 -38.32
C ASP A 284 9.55 -18.43 -36.89
N GLN A 285 9.77 -17.60 -35.86
CA GLN A 285 9.71 -18.05 -34.45
C GLN A 285 8.29 -18.14 -33.86
N ARG A 286 7.25 -17.84 -34.66
CA ARG A 286 5.84 -17.74 -34.22
C ARG A 286 5.12 -19.08 -33.97
N SER A 287 5.77 -20.22 -34.15
CA SER A 287 5.11 -21.54 -34.16
C SER A 287 5.35 -22.41 -32.92
N GLY A 288 6.00 -21.89 -31.88
CA GLY A 288 6.51 -22.70 -30.77
C GLY A 288 5.94 -22.44 -29.37
N PHE A 289 4.99 -21.52 -29.18
CA PHE A 289 4.45 -21.15 -27.87
C PHE A 289 2.93 -21.32 -27.80
#